data_AF-A0A2R6K636-F1
#
_entry.id   AF-A0A2R6K636-F1
#
_cell.length_a   1.000
_cell.length_b   1.000
_cell.length_c   1.000
_cell.angle_alpha   90.00
_cell.angle_beta   90.00
_cell.angle_gamma   90.00
#
_symmetry.space_group_name_H-M   'P 1'
#
loop_
_entity.id
_entity.type
_entity.pdbx_description
1 polymer ?
#
loop_
_entity_poly.entity_id
_entity_poly.type
_entity_poly.pdbx_seq_one_letter_code
_entity_poly.pdbx_strand_id
1 'polypeptide(L)'
;MSLDEKRVYAGGSARSAFVASEAGLARVSVSDDLVGEFGLVVRDAASDAVADDGRVAVATETDALVATEDGFAETGFGSADAVGFADGLIACGEGRVARYDDGAWTELGKIDGVRAVAGDLLAAGGGVYRPDGTHVGLDDARDVAVGSSVFAATGDGLYALANGWMQRLDGAIRAVATNAGRAVAVTDDGTLYERRDSEWTAVGAPGDVADAVPTADALYAVTTDGTFLANAGDGWRDRTLGLQGCRRLAVVDGDS
;
A
#
# COMPACT_ATOMS: atom_id res chain seq x y z
N MET A 1 -38.11 24.21 23.74
CA MET A 1 -37.25 23.19 24.34
C MET A 1 -36.74 22.34 23.19
N SER A 2 -35.59 22.70 22.61
CA SER A 2 -34.85 21.82 21.70
C SER A 2 -33.61 21.40 22.47
N LEU A 3 -33.56 20.12 22.83
CA LEU A 3 -32.32 19.48 23.24
C LEU A 3 -31.49 19.34 21.96
N ASP A 4 -30.50 20.22 21.80
CA ASP A 4 -29.43 20.02 20.83
C ASP A 4 -28.70 18.74 21.21
N GLU A 5 -28.92 17.70 20.40
CA GLU A 5 -28.20 16.43 20.45
C GLU A 5 -26.73 16.69 20.09
N LYS A 6 -25.95 16.97 21.12
CA LYS A 6 -24.50 16.89 21.08
C LYS A 6 -24.12 15.40 20.97
N ARG A 7 -24.04 14.88 19.75
CA ARG A 7 -23.38 13.60 19.50
C ARG A 7 -21.88 13.77 19.72
N VAL A 8 -21.46 13.44 20.94
CA VAL A 8 -20.06 13.18 21.28
C VAL A 8 -19.67 11.91 20.52
N TYR A 9 -18.80 12.06 19.50
CA TYR A 9 -18.09 10.92 18.95
C TYR A 9 -17.25 10.32 20.07
N ALA A 10 -17.52 9.06 20.41
CA ALA A 10 -16.67 8.28 21.29
C ALA A 10 -15.28 8.22 20.63
N GLY A 11 -14.26 8.67 21.36
CA GLY A 11 -12.91 8.85 20.86
C GLY A 11 -12.22 7.52 20.60
N GLY A 12 -11.98 7.24 19.33
CA GLY A 12 -10.71 6.69 18.85
C GLY A 12 -9.92 7.82 18.18
N SER A 13 -8.58 7.76 18.20
CA SER A 13 -7.77 8.66 17.38
C SER A 13 -7.94 8.25 15.92
N ALA A 14 -8.59 9.10 15.12
CA ALA A 14 -8.77 8.84 13.70
C ALA A 14 -7.41 8.69 13.01
N ARG A 15 -7.29 7.64 12.20
CA ARG A 15 -6.12 7.30 11.40
C ARG A 15 -6.30 7.80 9.98
N SER A 16 -5.19 8.02 9.28
CA SER A 16 -5.21 8.43 7.88
C SER A 16 -4.88 7.25 6.97
N ALA A 17 -5.78 6.95 6.06
CA ALA A 17 -5.52 6.07 4.93
C ALA A 17 -5.34 6.90 3.66
N PHE A 18 -4.52 6.43 2.73
CA PHE A 18 -4.22 7.08 1.46
C PHE A 18 -4.50 6.12 0.33
N VAL A 19 -5.29 6.55 -0.65
CA VAL A 19 -5.69 5.75 -1.81
C VAL A 19 -5.09 6.36 -3.06
N ALA A 20 -4.18 5.64 -3.71
CA ALA A 20 -3.62 6.02 -4.99
C ALA A 20 -4.55 5.58 -6.14
N SER A 21 -4.81 6.49 -7.07
CA SER A 21 -5.74 6.31 -8.17
C SER A 21 -5.31 7.07 -9.43
N GLU A 22 -6.03 6.88 -10.53
CA GLU A 22 -5.84 7.66 -11.76
C GLU A 22 -6.12 9.16 -11.57
N ALA A 23 -6.97 9.52 -10.61
CA ALA A 23 -7.28 10.92 -10.27
C ALA A 23 -6.28 11.55 -9.28
N GLY A 24 -5.35 10.74 -8.76
CA GLY A 24 -4.35 11.14 -7.78
C GLY A 24 -4.51 10.45 -6.43
N LEU A 25 -4.01 11.10 -5.37
CA LEU A 25 -3.99 10.56 -4.01
C LEU A 25 -5.14 11.14 -3.19
N ALA A 26 -6.03 10.29 -2.69
CA ALA A 26 -7.03 10.68 -1.72
C ALA A 26 -6.59 10.32 -0.30
N ARG A 27 -6.83 11.22 0.65
CA ARG A 27 -6.75 10.93 2.08
C ARG A 27 -8.14 10.56 2.59
N VAL A 28 -8.24 9.52 3.40
CA VAL A 28 -9.45 9.05 4.07
C VAL A 28 -9.18 9.01 5.56
N SER A 29 -10.01 9.67 6.35
CA SER A 29 -9.98 9.59 7.81
C SER A 29 -10.79 8.38 8.25
N VAL A 30 -10.22 7.51 9.09
CA VAL A 30 -10.88 6.27 9.53
C VAL A 30 -10.69 6.06 11.03
N SER A 31 -11.76 5.70 11.73
CA SER A 31 -11.74 5.31 13.14
C SER A 31 -12.40 3.95 13.26
N ASP A 32 -11.62 2.91 13.57
CA ASP A 32 -12.07 1.52 13.57
C ASP A 32 -12.71 1.13 12.23
N ASP A 33 -14.01 0.85 12.18
CA ASP A 33 -14.75 0.58 10.95
C ASP A 33 -15.50 1.81 10.40
N LEU A 34 -15.37 2.97 11.03
CA LEU A 34 -16.03 4.21 10.65
C LEU A 34 -15.18 5.02 9.67
N VAL A 35 -15.64 5.08 8.43
CA VAL A 35 -15.06 5.94 7.38
C VAL A 35 -15.59 7.37 7.53
N GLY A 36 -14.69 8.31 7.79
CA GLY A 36 -14.96 9.73 8.01
C GLY A 36 -14.81 10.58 6.75
N GLU A 37 -14.17 11.75 6.90
CA GLU A 37 -13.89 12.66 5.80
C GLU A 37 -12.87 12.07 4.82
N PHE A 38 -13.06 12.35 3.53
CA PHE A 38 -12.09 12.02 2.50
C PHE A 38 -12.03 13.12 1.43
N GLY A 39 -10.88 13.22 0.77
CA GLY A 39 -10.66 14.16 -0.32
C GLY A 39 -9.30 13.98 -1.00
N LEU A 40 -9.18 14.48 -2.23
CA LEU A 40 -7.91 14.49 -2.95
C LEU A 40 -6.92 15.46 -2.28
N VAL A 41 -5.76 14.94 -1.94
CA VAL A 41 -4.62 15.68 -1.38
C VAL A 41 -3.49 15.87 -2.40
N VAL A 42 -3.43 15.00 -3.41
CA VAL A 42 -2.60 15.15 -4.62
C VAL A 42 -3.50 14.92 -5.83
N ARG A 43 -3.38 15.77 -6.86
CA ARG A 43 -4.24 15.73 -8.06
C ARG A 43 -3.55 15.16 -9.30
N ASP A 44 -2.25 14.92 -9.21
CA ASP A 44 -1.48 14.22 -10.24
C ASP A 44 -1.73 12.73 -10.07
N ALA A 45 -1.86 12.00 -11.18
CA ALA A 45 -2.13 10.57 -11.17
C ALA A 45 -1.09 9.84 -10.30
N ALA A 46 -1.57 9.09 -9.30
CA ALA A 46 -0.71 8.46 -8.29
C ALA A 46 -0.59 6.97 -8.60
N SER A 47 0.63 6.53 -8.92
CA SER A 47 0.96 5.14 -9.27
C SER A 47 1.10 4.25 -8.03
N ASP A 48 1.66 4.79 -6.97
CA ASP A 48 1.98 4.06 -5.74
C ASP A 48 1.95 4.99 -4.53
N ALA A 49 1.76 4.44 -3.34
CA ALA A 49 1.77 5.17 -2.08
C ALA A 49 2.21 4.26 -0.94
N VAL A 50 3.01 4.79 -0.02
CA VAL A 50 3.54 4.06 1.13
C VAL A 50 3.43 4.91 2.39
N ALA A 51 3.13 4.26 3.51
CA ALA A 51 3.17 4.86 4.84
C ALA A 51 4.06 4.01 5.75
N ASP A 52 4.97 4.66 6.48
CA ASP A 52 5.88 4.01 7.44
C ASP A 52 6.32 5.02 8.50
N ASP A 53 6.17 4.65 9.78
CA ASP A 53 6.56 5.46 10.93
C ASP A 53 6.08 6.93 10.86
N GLY A 54 4.78 7.11 10.56
CA GLY A 54 4.15 8.43 10.42
C GLY A 54 4.52 9.20 9.14
N ARG A 55 5.47 8.71 8.34
CA ARG A 55 5.84 9.29 7.04
C ARG A 55 4.97 8.71 5.96
N VAL A 56 4.70 9.51 4.94
CA VAL A 56 3.95 9.09 3.74
C VAL A 56 4.69 9.58 2.51
N ALA A 57 4.82 8.71 1.51
CA ALA A 57 5.33 9.06 0.20
C ALA A 57 4.38 8.55 -0.89
N VAL A 58 4.39 9.22 -2.04
CA VAL A 58 3.56 8.88 -3.21
C VAL A 58 4.39 8.98 -4.47
N ALA A 59 4.23 8.00 -5.36
CA ALA A 59 4.79 8.03 -6.70
C ALA A 59 3.74 8.62 -7.65
N THR A 60 4.08 9.68 -8.38
CA THR A 60 3.21 10.27 -9.40
C THR A 60 3.89 10.25 -10.76
N GLU A 61 3.11 10.51 -11.81
CA GLU A 61 3.65 10.69 -13.17
C GLU A 61 4.65 11.85 -13.30
N THR A 62 4.68 12.77 -12.33
CA THR A 62 5.48 13.99 -12.35
C THR A 62 6.66 13.96 -11.38
N ASP A 63 6.48 13.45 -10.17
CA ASP A 63 7.51 13.36 -9.14
C ASP A 63 7.24 12.25 -8.10
N ALA A 64 8.26 11.89 -7.30
CA ALA A 64 8.03 11.29 -6.00
C ALA A 64 7.76 12.41 -4.98
N LEU A 65 6.66 12.33 -4.24
CA LEU A 65 6.29 13.34 -3.22
C LEU A 65 6.39 12.75 -1.81
N VAL A 66 6.70 13.61 -0.84
CA VAL A 66 6.68 13.28 0.59
C VAL A 66 5.68 14.16 1.33
N ALA A 67 4.97 13.58 2.29
CA ALA A 67 4.09 14.35 3.17
C ALA A 67 4.92 15.25 4.10
N THR A 68 4.41 16.47 4.31
CA THR A 68 4.93 17.52 5.19
C THR A 68 3.77 18.11 5.98
N GLU A 69 4.06 19.05 6.88
CA GLU A 69 3.02 19.77 7.63
C GLU A 69 2.07 20.57 6.71
N ASP A 70 2.57 21.02 5.57
CA ASP A 70 1.85 21.88 4.61
C ASP A 70 1.19 21.09 3.45
N GLY A 71 1.30 19.77 3.43
CA GLY A 71 0.74 18.92 2.37
C GLY A 71 1.76 17.93 1.81
N PHE A 72 1.86 17.81 0.49
CA PHE A 72 2.85 16.97 -0.18
C PHE A 72 3.86 17.85 -0.92
N ALA A 73 5.14 17.57 -0.72
CA ALA A 73 6.24 18.28 -1.35
C ALA A 73 6.98 17.41 -2.35
N GLU A 74 7.32 18.01 -3.49
CA GLU A 74 8.20 17.45 -4.52
C GLU A 74 9.61 17.18 -3.97
N THR A 75 10.21 16.10 -4.45
CA THR A 75 11.57 15.67 -4.07
C THR A 75 12.58 15.88 -5.20
N GLY A 76 12.11 16.21 -6.40
CA GLY A 76 12.92 16.36 -7.60
C GLY A 76 13.43 15.02 -8.15
N PHE A 77 12.77 13.90 -7.85
CA PHE A 77 13.08 12.60 -8.47
C PHE A 77 12.73 12.60 -9.96
N GLY A 78 11.59 13.23 -10.31
CA GLY A 78 10.93 13.10 -11.60
C GLY A 78 9.88 11.98 -11.58
N SER A 79 9.35 11.61 -12.75
CA SER A 79 8.30 10.58 -12.87
C SER A 79 8.64 9.32 -12.08
N ALA A 80 7.72 8.89 -11.21
CA ALA A 80 7.90 7.75 -10.32
C ALA A 80 6.78 6.73 -10.50
N ASP A 81 7.16 5.46 -10.60
CA ASP A 81 6.26 4.32 -10.70
C ASP A 81 5.99 3.67 -9.33
N ALA A 82 7.00 3.64 -8.46
CA ALA A 82 6.93 3.00 -7.15
C ALA A 82 7.78 3.72 -6.10
N VAL A 83 7.33 3.69 -4.84
CA VAL A 83 8.03 4.27 -3.68
C VAL A 83 7.99 3.35 -2.47
N GLY A 84 9.02 3.39 -1.64
CA GLY A 84 9.10 2.59 -0.41
C GLY A 84 10.10 3.17 0.58
N PHE A 85 9.93 2.86 1.86
CA PHE A 85 10.89 3.26 2.89
C PHE A 85 11.85 2.12 3.26
N ALA A 86 13.13 2.47 3.43
CA ALA A 86 14.20 1.65 3.98
C ALA A 86 15.08 2.57 4.86
N ASP A 87 16.40 2.60 4.65
CA ASP A 87 17.32 3.61 5.24
C ASP A 87 17.17 5.01 4.59
N GLY A 88 15.93 5.40 4.26
CA GLY A 88 15.59 6.55 3.42
C GLY A 88 14.40 6.24 2.51
N LEU A 89 13.95 7.22 1.73
CA LEU A 89 12.92 7.00 0.71
C LEU A 89 13.58 6.41 -0.54
N ILE A 90 13.12 5.26 -1.00
CA ILE A 90 13.46 4.69 -2.31
C ILE A 90 12.36 5.11 -3.29
N ALA A 91 12.75 5.62 -4.45
CA ALA A 91 11.87 5.85 -5.58
C ALA A 91 12.41 5.15 -6.82
N CYS A 92 11.48 4.65 -7.63
CA CYS A 92 11.76 3.96 -8.88
C CYS A 92 10.93 4.58 -9.99
N GLY A 93 11.55 4.86 -11.13
CA GLY A 93 10.89 5.44 -12.30
C GLY A 93 11.82 5.51 -13.48
N GLU A 94 11.30 5.32 -14.69
CA GLU A 94 12.08 5.35 -15.94
C GLU A 94 13.32 4.42 -15.92
N GLY A 95 13.20 3.28 -15.25
CA GLY A 95 14.27 2.28 -15.11
C GLY A 95 15.35 2.65 -14.07
N ARG A 96 15.25 3.82 -13.42
CA ARG A 96 16.16 4.28 -12.37
C ARG A 96 15.65 3.86 -10.99
N VAL A 97 16.54 3.40 -10.13
CA VAL A 97 16.30 3.19 -8.70
C VAL A 97 17.24 4.09 -7.91
N ALA A 98 16.69 4.94 -7.05
CA ALA A 98 17.48 5.84 -6.21
C ALA A 98 16.94 5.91 -4.79
N ARG A 99 17.80 6.31 -3.86
CA ARG A 99 17.45 6.61 -2.47
C ARG A 99 17.62 8.09 -2.19
N TYR A 100 16.62 8.68 -1.57
CA TYR A 100 16.63 10.04 -1.04
C TYR A 100 16.98 10.00 0.44
N ASP A 101 18.03 10.72 0.78
CA ASP A 101 18.51 10.90 2.14
C ASP A 101 19.19 12.27 2.24
N ASP A 102 19.05 12.94 3.39
CA ASP A 102 19.64 14.26 3.65
C ASP A 102 19.46 15.30 2.52
N GLY A 103 18.30 15.29 1.85
CA GLY A 103 17.98 16.26 0.80
C GLY A 103 18.57 15.95 -0.58
N ALA A 104 19.14 14.76 -0.79
CA ALA A 104 19.80 14.40 -2.03
C ALA A 104 19.44 12.97 -2.50
N TRP A 105 19.35 12.80 -3.81
CA TRP A 105 19.17 11.50 -4.45
C TRP A 105 20.52 10.83 -4.74
N THR A 106 20.66 9.59 -4.31
CA THR A 106 21.76 8.69 -4.69
C THR A 106 21.21 7.56 -5.55
N GLU A 107 21.68 7.45 -6.80
CA GLU A 107 21.32 6.30 -7.67
C GLU A 107 21.91 5.01 -7.08
N LEU A 108 21.08 3.98 -6.99
CA LEU A 108 21.45 2.67 -6.45
C LEU A 108 21.62 1.64 -7.57
N GLY A 109 20.75 1.68 -8.57
CA GLY A 109 20.72 0.68 -9.63
C GLY A 109 19.74 1.02 -10.74
N LYS A 110 19.61 0.09 -11.70
CA LYS A 110 18.71 0.19 -12.85
C LYS A 110 17.89 -1.08 -13.00
N ILE A 111 16.57 -0.93 -12.91
CA ILE A 111 15.59 -2.01 -13.00
C ILE A 111 14.37 -1.46 -13.74
N ASP A 112 14.03 -2.07 -14.87
CA ASP A 112 12.90 -1.64 -15.67
C ASP A 112 11.56 -2.11 -15.07
N GLY A 113 10.57 -1.22 -15.05
CA GLY A 113 9.20 -1.55 -14.68
C GLY A 113 9.04 -2.07 -13.25
N VAL A 114 9.69 -1.40 -12.28
CA VAL A 114 9.44 -1.64 -10.86
C VAL A 114 7.99 -1.25 -10.53
N ARG A 115 7.30 -2.13 -9.81
CA ARG A 115 5.88 -2.02 -9.45
C ARG A 115 5.65 -1.79 -7.95
N ALA A 116 6.60 -2.20 -7.11
CA ALA A 116 6.50 -2.05 -5.66
C ALA A 116 7.88 -2.05 -5.00
N VAL A 117 7.97 -1.39 -3.85
CA VAL A 117 9.17 -1.35 -3.01
C VAL A 117 8.77 -1.63 -1.56
N ALA A 118 9.43 -2.59 -0.92
CA ALA A 118 9.26 -2.87 0.50
C ALA A 118 10.62 -3.18 1.13
N GLY A 119 11.11 -2.29 2.01
CA GLY A 119 12.45 -2.38 2.58
C GLY A 119 13.52 -2.47 1.49
N ASP A 120 14.29 -3.55 1.50
CA ASP A 120 15.39 -3.81 0.56
C ASP A 120 14.98 -4.74 -0.61
N LEU A 121 13.69 -4.83 -0.93
CA LEU A 121 13.15 -5.62 -2.03
C LEU A 121 12.28 -4.79 -2.98
N LEU A 122 12.40 -5.08 -4.27
CA LEU A 122 11.65 -4.46 -5.34
C LEU A 122 10.94 -5.54 -6.15
N ALA A 123 9.64 -5.36 -6.42
CA ALA A 123 8.90 -6.19 -7.36
C ALA A 123 8.98 -5.56 -8.77
N ALA A 124 9.34 -6.35 -9.77
CA ALA A 124 9.32 -5.95 -11.17
C ALA A 124 8.88 -7.11 -12.07
N GLY A 125 8.59 -6.81 -13.35
CA GLY A 125 8.19 -7.84 -14.32
C GLY A 125 9.21 -8.99 -14.48
N GLY A 126 10.50 -8.71 -14.27
CA GLY A 126 11.57 -9.72 -14.29
C GLY A 126 11.75 -10.53 -12.99
N GLY A 127 10.91 -10.30 -11.98
CA GLY A 127 10.99 -10.95 -10.67
C GLY A 127 11.30 -9.98 -9.55
N VAL A 128 11.84 -10.49 -8.45
CA VAL A 128 12.19 -9.70 -7.27
C VAL A 128 13.66 -9.31 -7.34
N TYR A 129 13.97 -8.06 -6.95
CA TYR A 129 15.32 -7.50 -7.00
C TYR A 129 15.71 -6.81 -5.69
N ARG A 130 17.02 -6.62 -5.49
CA ARG A 130 17.60 -5.64 -4.57
C ARG A 130 17.73 -4.27 -5.24
N PRO A 131 17.81 -3.16 -4.49
CA PRO A 131 17.94 -1.82 -5.05
C PRO A 131 19.15 -1.60 -5.97
N ASP A 132 20.21 -2.40 -5.79
CA ASP A 132 21.42 -2.35 -6.62
C ASP A 132 21.30 -3.09 -7.98
N GLY A 133 20.13 -3.66 -8.27
CA GLY A 133 19.88 -4.44 -9.49
C GLY A 133 20.09 -5.95 -9.35
N THR A 134 20.48 -6.45 -8.18
CA THR A 134 20.64 -7.89 -7.96
C THR A 134 19.29 -8.62 -8.01
N HIS A 135 19.12 -9.54 -8.95
CA HIS A 135 17.94 -10.42 -9.01
C HIS A 135 17.95 -11.45 -7.88
N VAL A 136 16.85 -11.60 -7.16
CA VAL A 136 16.71 -12.52 -6.01
C VAL A 136 15.68 -13.63 -6.25
N GLY A 137 15.21 -13.78 -7.49
CA GLY A 137 14.35 -14.87 -7.94
C GLY A 137 12.92 -14.45 -8.26
N LEU A 138 12.11 -15.46 -8.58
CA LEU A 138 10.76 -15.34 -9.16
C LEU A 138 10.76 -14.64 -10.53
N ASP A 139 9.58 -14.61 -11.14
CA ASP A 139 9.25 -13.92 -12.39
C ASP A 139 7.88 -13.25 -12.22
N ASP A 140 7.57 -12.24 -13.04
CA ASP A 140 6.34 -11.44 -12.96
C ASP A 140 5.97 -11.01 -11.53
N ALA A 141 6.94 -10.48 -10.76
CA ALA A 141 6.66 -9.96 -9.44
C ALA A 141 5.80 -8.70 -9.58
N ARG A 142 4.67 -8.69 -8.87
CA ARG A 142 3.67 -7.61 -8.91
C ARG A 142 3.76 -6.74 -7.65
N ASP A 143 4.04 -7.37 -6.52
CA ASP A 143 4.12 -6.69 -5.24
C ASP A 143 5.03 -7.44 -4.25
N VAL A 144 5.54 -6.75 -3.24
CA VAL A 144 6.39 -7.31 -2.17
C VAL A 144 6.00 -6.73 -0.82
N ALA A 145 6.10 -7.56 0.22
CA ALA A 145 5.84 -7.15 1.60
C ALA A 145 6.92 -7.68 2.53
N VAL A 146 7.49 -6.81 3.37
CA VAL A 146 8.56 -7.13 4.30
C VAL A 146 8.10 -6.84 5.73
N GLY A 147 8.07 -7.88 6.57
CA GLY A 147 7.76 -7.79 7.99
C GLY A 147 8.44 -8.92 8.75
N SER A 148 7.74 -9.55 9.70
CA SER A 148 8.23 -10.78 10.35
C SER A 148 8.38 -11.97 9.38
N SER A 149 7.74 -11.86 8.22
CA SER A 149 7.91 -12.73 7.06
C SER A 149 8.00 -11.86 5.82
N VAL A 150 8.66 -12.37 4.79
CA VAL A 150 8.79 -11.70 3.50
C VAL A 150 7.92 -12.42 2.48
N PHE A 151 7.12 -11.67 1.75
CA PHE A 151 6.23 -12.19 0.72
C PHE A 151 6.44 -11.48 -0.61
N ALA A 152 6.16 -12.20 -1.70
CA ALA A 152 6.10 -11.68 -3.05
C ALA A 152 4.83 -12.17 -3.75
N ALA A 153 4.04 -11.24 -4.28
CA ALA A 153 2.92 -11.50 -5.14
C ALA A 153 3.39 -11.58 -6.60
N THR A 154 2.91 -12.55 -7.35
CA THR A 154 3.31 -12.77 -8.76
C THR A 154 2.11 -13.12 -9.63
N GLY A 155 2.33 -13.19 -10.94
CA GLY A 155 1.33 -13.72 -11.89
C GLY A 155 0.91 -15.18 -11.66
N ASP A 156 1.67 -15.97 -10.91
CA ASP A 156 1.41 -17.40 -10.71
C ASP A 156 1.08 -17.78 -9.26
N GLY A 157 1.30 -16.88 -8.30
CA GLY A 157 1.12 -17.21 -6.89
C GLY A 157 1.63 -16.19 -5.90
N LEU A 158 1.31 -16.45 -4.63
CA LEU A 158 1.92 -15.81 -3.49
C LEU A 158 3.09 -16.66 -3.00
N TYR A 159 4.25 -16.07 -2.83
CA TYR A 159 5.45 -16.76 -2.34
C TYR A 159 5.92 -16.15 -1.02
N ALA A 160 6.43 -16.98 -0.12
CA ALA A 160 7.10 -16.56 1.11
C ALA A 160 8.60 -16.90 1.03
N LEU A 161 9.46 -15.98 1.45
CA LEU A 161 10.90 -16.22 1.50
C LEU A 161 11.28 -17.01 2.77
N ALA A 162 12.00 -18.11 2.58
CA ALA A 162 12.66 -18.89 3.62
C ALA A 162 14.02 -19.39 3.10
N ASN A 163 14.20 -20.71 2.97
CA ASN A 163 15.34 -21.31 2.24
C ASN A 163 15.08 -21.25 0.72
N GLY A 164 14.82 -20.05 0.20
CA GLY A 164 14.25 -19.81 -1.14
C GLY A 164 12.76 -19.46 -1.08
N TRP A 165 12.19 -19.18 -2.26
CA TRP A 165 10.78 -18.81 -2.41
C TRP A 165 9.88 -20.05 -2.36
N MET A 166 8.94 -20.06 -1.41
CA MET A 166 7.99 -21.15 -1.20
C MET A 166 6.58 -20.66 -1.48
N GLN A 167 5.89 -21.28 -2.43
CA GLN A 167 4.52 -20.93 -2.77
C GLN A 167 3.57 -21.16 -1.57
N ARG A 168 2.64 -20.23 -1.37
CA ARG A 168 1.64 -20.20 -0.29
C ARG A 168 0.22 -20.19 -0.81
N LEU A 169 0.00 -19.48 -1.92
CA LEU A 169 -1.25 -19.49 -2.67
C LEU A 169 -0.94 -19.70 -4.14
N ASP A 170 -1.80 -20.44 -4.81
CA ASP A 170 -1.78 -20.64 -6.26
C ASP A 170 -2.65 -19.58 -6.95
N GLY A 171 -2.31 -19.27 -8.21
CA GLY A 171 -3.00 -18.29 -9.03
C GLY A 171 -2.48 -16.85 -8.84
N ALA A 172 -2.81 -16.00 -9.81
CA ALA A 172 -2.30 -14.63 -9.88
C ALA A 172 -2.67 -13.80 -8.63
N ILE A 173 -1.66 -13.15 -8.05
CA ILE A 173 -1.80 -12.26 -6.88
C ILE A 173 -1.38 -10.86 -7.32
N ARG A 174 -2.28 -9.89 -7.16
CA ARG A 174 -2.01 -8.50 -7.55
C ARG A 174 -1.34 -7.67 -6.45
N ALA A 175 -1.67 -7.93 -5.18
CA ALA A 175 -1.16 -7.15 -4.05
C ALA A 175 -0.89 -8.03 -2.83
N VAL A 176 0.09 -7.64 -2.03
CA VAL A 176 0.42 -8.26 -0.74
C VAL A 176 0.89 -7.20 0.25
N ALA A 177 0.38 -7.25 1.47
CA ALA A 177 0.80 -6.34 2.53
C ALA A 177 1.05 -7.09 3.84
N THR A 178 1.94 -6.54 4.65
CA THR A 178 2.20 -6.99 6.02
C THR A 178 2.27 -5.78 6.94
N ASN A 179 1.64 -5.88 8.11
CA ASN A 179 1.73 -4.86 9.15
C ASN A 179 1.28 -5.48 10.49
N ALA A 180 1.84 -5.02 11.60
CA ALA A 180 1.53 -5.50 12.96
C ALA A 180 1.57 -7.04 13.10
N GLY A 181 2.48 -7.71 12.39
CA GLY A 181 2.61 -9.16 12.37
C GLY A 181 1.52 -9.92 11.60
N ARG A 182 0.57 -9.22 11.00
CA ARG A 182 -0.48 -9.75 10.11
C ARG A 182 -0.06 -9.59 8.65
N ALA A 183 -0.61 -10.44 7.79
CA ALA A 183 -0.40 -10.34 6.34
C ALA A 183 -1.70 -10.58 5.58
N VAL A 184 -1.84 -9.93 4.43
CA VAL A 184 -2.97 -10.08 3.52
C VAL A 184 -2.48 -10.18 2.08
N ALA A 185 -3.29 -10.78 1.23
CA ALA A 185 -3.02 -10.92 -0.19
C ALA A 185 -4.31 -10.78 -0.99
N VAL A 186 -4.22 -10.09 -2.12
CA VAL A 186 -5.34 -9.84 -3.03
C VAL A 186 -5.04 -10.56 -4.34
N THR A 187 -5.93 -11.47 -4.70
CA THR A 187 -5.85 -12.19 -5.99
C THR A 187 -6.25 -11.29 -7.16
N ASP A 188 -5.93 -11.72 -8.38
CA ASP A 188 -6.25 -10.99 -9.60
C ASP A 188 -7.76 -10.92 -9.93
N ASP A 189 -8.63 -11.60 -9.18
CA ASP A 189 -10.08 -11.45 -9.28
C ASP A 189 -10.70 -10.61 -8.15
N GLY A 190 -9.85 -10.04 -7.29
CA GLY A 190 -10.27 -9.21 -6.17
C GLY A 190 -10.59 -9.98 -4.89
N THR A 191 -10.39 -11.30 -4.84
CA THR A 191 -10.54 -12.06 -3.59
C THR A 191 -9.43 -11.71 -2.61
N LEU A 192 -9.82 -11.21 -1.43
CA LEU A 192 -8.93 -10.88 -0.31
C LEU A 192 -8.76 -12.06 0.64
N TYR A 193 -7.50 -12.45 0.85
CA TYR A 193 -7.07 -13.43 1.84
C TYR A 193 -6.34 -12.77 3.00
N GLU A 194 -6.57 -13.28 4.21
CA GLU A 194 -5.80 -12.93 5.40
C GLU A 194 -5.02 -14.15 5.88
N ARG A 195 -3.78 -13.93 6.31
CA ARG A 195 -2.96 -14.94 6.97
C ARG A 195 -3.27 -14.99 8.47
N ARG A 196 -3.80 -16.13 8.94
CA ARG A 196 -4.04 -16.43 10.37
C ARG A 196 -3.38 -17.76 10.72
N ASP A 197 -2.60 -17.79 11.80
CA ASP A 197 -1.91 -19.02 12.25
C ASP A 197 -1.11 -19.74 11.15
N SER A 198 -0.50 -18.97 10.24
CA SER A 198 0.22 -19.45 9.04
C SER A 198 -0.61 -19.98 7.88
N GLU A 199 -1.94 -20.02 8.01
CA GLU A 199 -2.87 -20.39 6.95
C GLU A 199 -3.49 -19.15 6.31
N TRP A 200 -3.82 -19.24 5.02
CA TRP A 200 -4.47 -18.17 4.27
C TRP A 200 -5.96 -18.45 4.13
N THR A 201 -6.80 -17.54 4.61
CA THR A 201 -8.25 -17.69 4.59
C THR A 201 -8.89 -16.50 3.88
N ALA A 202 -9.81 -16.76 2.95
CA ALA A 202 -10.59 -15.71 2.30
C ALA A 202 -11.52 -15.02 3.32
N VAL A 203 -11.54 -13.69 3.33
CA VAL A 203 -12.29 -12.89 4.33
C VAL A 203 -13.54 -12.19 3.78
N GLY A 204 -13.96 -12.54 2.56
CA GLY A 204 -15.24 -12.12 1.99
C GLY A 204 -15.45 -10.62 1.89
N ALA A 205 -14.39 -9.86 1.57
CA ALA A 205 -14.51 -8.43 1.28
C ALA A 205 -15.46 -8.19 0.10
N PRO A 206 -16.33 -7.16 0.16
CA PRO A 206 -17.23 -6.85 -0.94
C PRO A 206 -16.49 -6.21 -2.13
N GLY A 207 -16.88 -6.58 -3.35
CA GLY A 207 -16.36 -5.98 -4.59
C GLY A 207 -15.02 -6.57 -5.06
N ASP A 208 -14.49 -5.99 -6.14
CA ASP A 208 -13.18 -6.34 -6.70
C ASP A 208 -12.09 -5.55 -5.98
N VAL A 209 -11.49 -6.14 -4.94
CA VAL A 209 -10.47 -5.48 -4.12
C VAL A 209 -9.22 -5.22 -4.98
N ALA A 210 -8.75 -3.98 -5.00
CA ALA A 210 -7.49 -3.60 -5.64
C ALA A 210 -6.30 -3.85 -4.71
N ASP A 211 -6.41 -3.38 -3.46
CA ASP A 211 -5.35 -3.48 -2.45
C ASP A 211 -5.94 -3.48 -1.03
N ALA A 212 -5.17 -3.98 -0.06
CA ALA A 212 -5.58 -4.08 1.33
C ALA A 212 -4.40 -3.96 2.32
N VAL A 213 -4.66 -3.35 3.47
CA VAL A 213 -3.66 -3.15 4.54
C VAL A 213 -4.25 -3.63 5.87
N PRO A 214 -3.63 -4.63 6.53
CA PRO A 214 -3.97 -4.97 7.90
C PRO A 214 -3.39 -3.93 8.87
N THR A 215 -4.03 -3.72 10.01
CA THR A 215 -3.43 -3.04 11.17
C THR A 215 -3.54 -3.94 12.40
N ALA A 216 -3.11 -3.50 13.58
CA ALA A 216 -3.21 -4.34 14.79
C ALA A 216 -4.67 -4.74 15.13
N ASP A 217 -5.62 -3.89 14.75
CA ASP A 217 -7.01 -3.88 15.20
C ASP A 217 -8.05 -3.94 14.06
N ALA A 218 -7.65 -3.67 12.82
CA ALA A 218 -8.58 -3.57 11.69
C ALA A 218 -7.97 -4.08 10.38
N LEU A 219 -8.81 -4.28 9.37
CA LEU A 219 -8.42 -4.55 8.00
C LEU A 219 -9.09 -3.52 7.08
N TYR A 220 -8.27 -2.80 6.34
CA TYR A 220 -8.74 -1.83 5.35
C TYR A 220 -8.45 -2.33 3.95
N ALA A 221 -9.34 -2.01 3.02
CA ALA A 221 -9.16 -2.32 1.61
C ALA A 221 -9.76 -1.22 0.74
N VAL A 222 -9.36 -1.20 -0.52
CA VAL A 222 -10.00 -0.37 -1.55
C VAL A 222 -10.29 -1.23 -2.76
N THR A 223 -11.46 -1.04 -3.36
CA THR A 223 -11.84 -1.72 -4.59
C THR A 223 -11.34 -0.95 -5.82
N THR A 224 -11.20 -1.63 -6.96
CA THR A 224 -10.77 -1.04 -8.23
C THR A 224 -11.67 0.13 -8.69
N ASP A 225 -12.96 0.06 -8.34
CA ASP A 225 -13.98 1.09 -8.61
C ASP A 225 -14.11 2.18 -7.53
N GLY A 226 -13.20 2.20 -6.55
CA GLY A 226 -13.05 3.30 -5.59
C GLY A 226 -14.03 3.28 -4.43
N THR A 227 -14.39 2.09 -3.95
CA THR A 227 -15.04 1.89 -2.65
C THR A 227 -13.99 1.59 -1.60
N PHE A 228 -13.92 2.41 -0.55
CA PHE A 228 -13.11 2.16 0.64
C PHE A 228 -13.84 1.20 1.57
N LEU A 229 -13.12 0.21 2.09
CA LEU A 229 -13.65 -0.86 2.92
C LEU A 229 -12.92 -0.87 4.26
N ALA A 230 -13.67 -1.07 5.35
CA ALA A 230 -13.13 -1.18 6.70
C ALA A 230 -13.77 -2.35 7.45
N ASN A 231 -12.97 -3.12 8.18
CA ASN A 231 -13.44 -4.19 9.04
C ASN A 231 -12.61 -4.24 10.33
N ALA A 232 -13.24 -3.87 11.44
CA ALA A 232 -12.65 -3.89 12.79
C ALA A 232 -13.07 -5.14 13.62
N GLY A 233 -13.56 -6.19 12.96
CA GLY A 233 -13.95 -7.47 13.58
C GLY A 233 -15.44 -7.80 13.50
N ASP A 234 -16.30 -6.80 13.32
CA ASP A 234 -17.77 -6.96 13.28
C ASP A 234 -18.34 -7.00 11.85
N GLY A 235 -17.47 -7.19 10.85
CA GLY A 235 -17.83 -7.25 9.44
C GLY A 235 -17.43 -6.00 8.65
N TRP A 236 -17.68 -6.04 7.34
CA TRP A 236 -17.26 -4.98 6.42
C TRP A 236 -18.22 -3.78 6.44
N ARG A 237 -17.63 -2.59 6.49
CA ARG A 237 -18.25 -1.30 6.18
C ARG A 237 -17.65 -0.76 4.89
N ASP A 238 -18.47 -0.08 4.11
CA ASP A 238 -18.07 0.46 2.83
C ASP A 238 -18.42 1.95 2.67
N ARG A 239 -17.59 2.64 1.88
CA ARG A 239 -17.81 4.03 1.50
C ARG A 239 -17.24 4.29 0.12
N THR A 240 -18.11 4.60 -0.85
CA THR A 240 -17.68 5.03 -2.18
C THR A 240 -16.99 6.40 -2.12
N LEU A 241 -15.77 6.46 -2.67
CA LEU A 241 -14.95 7.67 -2.73
C LEU A 241 -15.17 8.47 -4.03
N GLY A 242 -15.76 7.86 -5.05
CA GLY A 242 -15.92 8.46 -6.38
C GLY A 242 -14.62 8.53 -7.18
N LEU A 243 -13.64 7.70 -6.82
CA LEU A 243 -12.37 7.53 -7.52
C LEU A 243 -12.47 6.33 -8.46
N GLN A 244 -11.73 6.35 -9.56
CA GLN A 244 -11.62 5.23 -10.49
C GLN A 244 -10.16 4.81 -10.61
N GLY A 245 -9.93 3.54 -10.96
CA GLY A 245 -8.58 3.00 -11.11
C GLY A 245 -7.79 3.06 -9.79
N CYS A 246 -8.45 2.78 -8.67
CA CYS A 246 -7.74 2.65 -7.39
C CYS A 246 -6.83 1.42 -7.46
N ARG A 247 -5.59 1.58 -7.00
CA ARG A 247 -4.55 0.55 -7.18
C ARG A 247 -3.65 0.33 -5.96
N ARG A 248 -3.53 1.31 -5.07
CA ARG A 248 -2.72 1.19 -3.86
C ARG A 248 -3.42 1.82 -2.65
N LEU A 249 -3.28 1.17 -1.51
CA LEU A 249 -3.71 1.65 -0.21
C LEU A 249 -2.51 1.72 0.75
N ALA A 250 -2.32 2.86 1.39
CA ALA A 250 -1.41 3.01 2.51
C ALA A 250 -2.19 3.44 3.75
N VAL A 251 -1.84 2.95 4.93
CA VAL A 251 -2.49 3.32 6.20
C VAL A 251 -1.42 3.76 7.17
N VAL A 252 -1.56 4.97 7.71
CA VAL A 252 -0.72 5.47 8.79
C VAL A 252 -1.23 4.84 10.09
N ASP A 253 -0.36 4.12 10.78
CA ASP A 253 -0.68 3.59 12.10
C ASP A 253 -1.05 4.75 13.04
N GLY A 254 -2.03 4.52 13.91
CA GLY A 254 -2.39 5.52 14.92
C GLY A 254 -1.26 5.66 15.94
N ASP A 255 -1.09 6.86 16.49
CA ASP A 255 -0.21 7.06 17.65
C ASP A 255 -0.57 6.02 18.72
N SER A 256 0.42 5.20 19.09
CA SER A 256 0.28 4.17 20.13
C SER A 256 0.22 4.77 21.53
#